data_AF-A0A4Z0JIW8-F1
#
_entry.id   AF-A0A4Z0JIW8-F1
#
_cell.length_a   1.000
_cell.length_b   1.000
_cell.length_c   1.000
_cell.angle_alpha   90.00
_cell.angle_beta   90.00
_cell.angle_gamma   90.00
#
_symmetry.space_group_name_H-M   'P 1'
#
loop_
_entity.id
_entity.type
_entity.pdbx_description
1 polymer ?
#
loop_
_entity_poly.entity_id
_entity_poly.type
_entity_poly.pdbx_seq_one_letter_code
_entity_poly.pdbx_strand_id
1 'polypeptide(L)'
;MINNDYNIELSRLNQIESVDIPHLKNVSMIVKDRVDSHSYDPIVWDHLKNLSDEPHLSNDLLELRSGTKPADVPNIPYLNIQIDIESSNKLGRNVRYLRIYRNNDDISTQKAVVYIHGGAYYGGSAEDTLPFLKLLATKFNGIIYSVDYGLAPEKPYPAGIEDCLSVVMDVVKKHSQISLAGDSAGAAMALGVSQMCHNMGICEIYKHVLYYPTVVHGSDYEGALWNDHLIPINPEQKQVLHNNYTQFKQLDQIMTKYYLAGQNFDLEAPILSPMYADPLTFKKVLVMTGEFDPFRLQDEAFVQKVGMAGCLAKYIRYGGLAHAFLNYTGRIPAVEDSIQEFADFLN
;
A
#
# COMPACT_ATOMS: atom_id res chain seq x y z
N MET A 1 16.99 -23.58 -12.65
CA MET A 1 15.96 -24.45 -12.04
C MET A 1 14.84 -23.68 -11.33
N ILE A 2 14.76 -22.33 -11.40
CA ILE A 2 13.78 -21.51 -10.64
C ILE A 2 12.47 -21.22 -11.42
N ASN A 3 12.49 -21.21 -12.76
CA ASN A 3 11.29 -20.84 -13.56
C ASN A 3 10.13 -21.86 -13.47
N ASN A 4 10.40 -23.13 -13.13
CA ASN A 4 9.34 -24.12 -13.03
C ASN A 4 8.51 -23.90 -11.76
N ASP A 5 9.14 -23.55 -10.64
CA ASP A 5 8.44 -23.33 -9.36
C ASP A 5 7.66 -22.00 -9.37
N TYR A 6 8.28 -20.93 -9.90
CA TYR A 6 7.65 -19.61 -9.99
C TYR A 6 6.33 -19.63 -10.78
N ASN A 7 6.34 -20.17 -12.00
CA ASN A 7 5.16 -20.18 -12.87
C ASN A 7 4.08 -21.13 -12.36
N ILE A 8 4.47 -22.24 -11.71
CA ILE A 8 3.52 -23.17 -11.09
C ILE A 8 2.81 -22.46 -9.93
N GLU A 9 3.55 -21.79 -9.05
CA GLU A 9 2.96 -21.09 -7.91
C GLU A 9 2.09 -19.91 -8.36
N LEU A 10 2.53 -19.11 -9.33
CA LEU A 10 1.72 -18.05 -9.92
C LEU A 10 0.41 -18.60 -10.52
N SER A 11 0.49 -19.74 -11.21
CA SER A 11 -0.70 -20.40 -11.78
C SER A 11 -1.67 -20.88 -10.69
N ARG A 12 -1.14 -21.40 -9.57
CA ARG A 12 -1.94 -21.83 -8.42
C ARG A 12 -2.65 -20.66 -7.76
N LEU A 13 -1.95 -19.55 -7.51
CA LEU A 13 -2.49 -18.35 -6.86
C LEU A 13 -3.65 -17.72 -7.65
N ASN A 14 -3.55 -17.72 -8.99
CA ASN A 14 -4.59 -17.23 -9.89
C ASN A 14 -5.89 -18.08 -9.87
N GLN A 15 -5.85 -19.30 -9.30
CA GLN A 15 -7.00 -20.20 -9.22
C GLN A 15 -7.73 -20.13 -7.87
N ILE A 16 -7.20 -19.37 -6.90
CA ILE A 16 -7.80 -19.25 -5.57
C ILE A 16 -8.97 -18.27 -5.62
N GLU A 17 -10.19 -18.78 -5.41
CA GLU A 17 -11.42 -17.99 -5.40
C GLU A 17 -11.67 -17.31 -4.05
N SER A 18 -12.49 -16.26 -4.08
CA SER A 18 -12.92 -15.56 -2.88
C SER A 18 -13.94 -16.36 -2.07
N VAL A 19 -13.90 -16.17 -0.75
CA VAL A 19 -14.94 -16.61 0.16
C VAL A 19 -15.70 -15.37 0.65
N ASP A 20 -17.02 -15.39 0.50
CA ASP A 20 -17.89 -14.37 1.08
C ASP A 20 -17.90 -14.50 2.60
N ILE A 21 -17.79 -13.39 3.32
CA ILE A 21 -17.90 -13.39 4.78
C ILE A 21 -19.40 -13.40 5.14
N PRO A 22 -19.97 -14.47 5.72
CA PRO A 22 -21.42 -14.63 5.83
C PRO A 22 -22.17 -13.52 6.57
N HIS A 23 -21.49 -12.78 7.44
CA HIS A 23 -22.04 -11.67 8.21
C HIS A 23 -21.73 -10.28 7.61
N LEU A 24 -20.96 -10.21 6.51
CA LEU A 24 -20.58 -8.99 5.81
C LEU A 24 -20.87 -9.15 4.31
N LYS A 25 -22.12 -8.89 3.91
CA LYS A 25 -22.61 -9.15 2.53
C LYS A 25 -21.80 -8.50 1.40
N ASN A 26 -21.04 -7.45 1.70
CA ASN A 26 -20.27 -6.70 0.70
C ASN A 26 -18.74 -6.84 0.90
N VAL A 27 -18.31 -7.81 1.71
CA VAL A 27 -16.90 -8.12 1.94
C VAL A 27 -16.55 -9.47 1.34
N SER A 28 -15.62 -9.46 0.39
CA SER A 28 -14.99 -10.66 -0.13
C SER A 28 -13.58 -10.79 0.45
N MET A 29 -13.26 -11.98 0.96
CA MET A 29 -11.93 -12.29 1.48
C MET A 29 -11.30 -13.40 0.66
N ILE A 30 -10.03 -13.22 0.28
CA ILE A 30 -9.22 -14.22 -0.39
C ILE A 30 -7.99 -14.46 0.49
N VAL A 31 -7.82 -15.71 0.93
CA VAL A 31 -6.61 -16.13 1.63
C VAL A 31 -5.78 -16.94 0.64
N LYS A 32 -4.69 -16.35 0.18
CA LYS A 32 -3.75 -16.97 -0.77
C LYS A 32 -2.57 -17.56 0.00
N ASP A 33 -2.83 -18.62 0.76
CA ASP A 33 -1.79 -19.32 1.53
C ASP A 33 -0.78 -20.02 0.62
N ARG A 34 0.48 -20.08 1.08
CA ARG A 34 1.54 -20.92 0.48
C ARG A 34 1.25 -22.41 0.74
N VAL A 35 1.92 -23.29 0.00
CA VAL A 35 1.82 -24.75 0.20
C VAL A 35 2.25 -25.15 1.61
N ASP A 36 3.33 -24.56 2.08
CA ASP A 36 3.81 -24.55 3.46
C ASP A 36 3.14 -23.40 4.24
N SER A 37 1.82 -23.53 4.45
CA SER A 37 0.99 -22.55 5.15
C SER A 37 1.58 -22.10 6.49
N HIS A 38 1.36 -20.84 6.85
CA HIS A 38 1.82 -20.27 8.12
C HIS A 38 3.35 -20.32 8.30
N SER A 39 4.10 -20.21 7.19
CA SER A 39 5.54 -20.02 7.21
C SER A 39 5.97 -18.93 6.24
N TYR A 40 6.99 -18.15 6.63
CA TYR A 40 7.54 -17.10 5.78
C TYR A 40 7.99 -17.65 4.43
N ASP A 41 7.71 -16.91 3.36
CA ASP A 41 8.33 -17.15 2.06
C ASP A 41 9.86 -17.21 2.23
N PRO A 42 10.59 -18.14 1.58
CA PRO A 42 12.01 -18.31 1.79
C PRO A 42 12.85 -17.04 1.57
N ILE A 43 12.44 -16.18 0.63
CA ILE A 43 13.14 -14.90 0.37
C ILE A 43 12.86 -13.92 1.52
N VAL A 44 11.62 -13.85 1.98
CA VAL A 44 11.22 -13.02 3.13
C VAL A 44 11.90 -13.51 4.41
N TRP A 45 11.95 -14.83 4.61
CA TRP A 45 12.63 -15.46 5.73
C TRP A 45 14.12 -15.16 5.76
N ASP A 46 14.80 -15.20 4.60
CA ASP A 46 16.23 -14.90 4.53
C ASP A 46 16.57 -13.49 5.01
N HIS A 47 15.68 -12.53 4.75
CA HIS A 47 15.82 -11.15 5.23
C HIS A 47 15.51 -10.99 6.72
N LEU A 48 14.56 -11.76 7.27
CA LEU A 48 14.07 -11.57 8.65
C LEU A 48 14.74 -12.49 9.68
N LYS A 49 15.27 -13.65 9.29
CA LYS A 49 15.76 -14.68 10.22
C LYS A 49 16.88 -14.24 11.18
N ASN A 50 17.58 -13.16 10.83
CA ASN A 50 18.69 -12.61 11.63
C ASN A 50 18.27 -11.38 12.45
N LEU A 51 16.96 -11.08 12.52
CA LEU A 51 16.45 -9.97 13.32
C LEU A 51 16.74 -10.22 14.80
N SER A 52 17.37 -9.23 15.44
CA SER A 52 17.71 -9.26 16.87
C SER A 52 16.49 -9.58 17.74
N ASP A 53 16.70 -10.32 18.83
CA ASP A 53 15.69 -10.56 19.90
C ASP A 53 15.26 -9.25 20.58
N GLU A 54 16.15 -8.26 20.56
CA GLU A 54 15.87 -6.89 21.01
C GLU A 54 16.13 -5.97 19.81
N PRO A 55 15.18 -5.87 18.86
CA PRO A 55 15.36 -5.04 17.67
C PRO A 55 15.34 -3.57 18.08
N HIS A 56 16.26 -2.79 17.52
CA HIS A 56 16.35 -1.36 17.77
C HIS A 56 16.36 -0.60 16.44
N LEU A 57 15.42 0.32 16.26
CA LEU A 57 15.44 1.25 15.12
C LEU A 57 16.19 2.53 15.50
N SER A 58 17.10 2.93 14.61
CA SER A 58 17.77 4.22 14.71
C SER A 58 16.76 5.38 14.64
N ASN A 59 17.03 6.45 15.38
CA ASN A 59 16.33 7.72 15.24
C ASN A 59 17.07 8.68 14.29
N ASP A 60 18.10 8.22 13.57
CA ASP A 60 18.80 9.01 12.57
C ASP A 60 18.03 9.01 11.24
N LEU A 61 17.66 10.21 10.77
CA LEU A 61 16.84 10.36 9.57
C LEU A 61 17.54 9.87 8.29
N LEU A 62 18.87 9.96 8.20
CA LEU A 62 19.61 9.50 7.02
C LEU A 62 19.64 7.98 6.95
N GLU A 63 19.86 7.32 8.09
CA GLU A 63 19.79 5.86 8.20
C GLU A 63 18.37 5.36 7.88
N LEU A 64 17.34 5.99 8.46
CA LEU A 64 15.94 5.65 8.20
C LEU A 64 15.58 5.80 6.72
N ARG A 65 15.93 6.92 6.09
CA ARG A 65 15.68 7.14 4.64
C ARG A 65 16.41 6.14 3.77
N SER A 66 17.65 5.79 4.11
CA SER A 66 18.41 4.78 3.38
C SER A 66 17.72 3.41 3.45
N GLY A 67 17.13 3.08 4.60
CA GLY A 67 16.34 1.86 4.80
C GLY A 67 14.99 1.83 4.08
N THR A 68 14.48 2.96 3.55
CA THR A 68 13.24 2.99 2.75
C THR A 68 13.45 2.66 1.27
N LYS A 69 14.70 2.59 0.80
CA LYS A 69 14.99 2.30 -0.60
C LYS A 69 14.91 0.79 -0.86
N PRO A 70 14.13 0.35 -1.86
CA PRO A 70 14.09 -1.06 -2.24
C PRO A 70 15.48 -1.54 -2.67
N ALA A 71 15.95 -2.65 -2.11
CA ALA A 71 17.18 -3.32 -2.52
C ALA A 71 16.89 -4.41 -3.56
N ASP A 72 17.76 -4.51 -4.56
CA ASP A 72 17.80 -5.63 -5.52
C ASP A 72 16.47 -5.90 -6.27
N VAL A 73 15.67 -4.87 -6.52
CA VAL A 73 14.47 -4.98 -7.37
C VAL A 73 14.89 -5.00 -8.84
N PRO A 74 14.61 -6.06 -9.60
CA PRO A 74 14.97 -6.12 -11.01
C PRO A 74 14.30 -4.99 -11.81
N ASN A 75 15.10 -4.17 -12.49
CA ASN A 75 14.57 -3.21 -13.45
C ASN A 75 14.26 -3.93 -14.76
N ILE A 76 13.07 -4.53 -14.85
CA ILE A 76 12.61 -5.26 -16.02
C ILE A 76 12.10 -4.24 -17.06
N PRO A 77 12.64 -4.22 -18.28
CA PRO A 77 12.07 -3.42 -19.36
C PRO A 77 10.79 -4.08 -19.86
N TYR A 78 9.70 -3.32 -19.90
CA TYR A 78 8.44 -3.73 -20.53
C TYR A 78 8.26 -2.98 -21.84
N LEU A 79 7.97 -3.71 -22.91
CA LEU A 79 7.76 -3.12 -24.22
C LEU A 79 6.57 -2.15 -24.20
N ASN A 80 6.71 -1.05 -24.92
CA ASN A 80 5.66 -0.04 -25.10
C ASN A 80 5.20 0.67 -23.82
N ILE A 81 5.96 0.62 -22.71
CA ILE A 81 5.66 1.45 -21.53
C ILE A 81 6.39 2.79 -21.65
N GLN A 82 5.62 3.89 -21.65
CA GLN A 82 6.10 5.26 -21.62
C GLN A 82 6.00 5.83 -20.21
N ILE A 83 6.95 6.70 -19.88
CA ILE A 83 7.00 7.41 -18.60
C ILE A 83 7.33 8.86 -18.91
N ASP A 84 6.34 9.73 -18.74
CA ASP A 84 6.52 11.17 -18.85
C ASP A 84 6.68 11.75 -17.43
N ILE A 85 7.57 12.74 -17.29
CA ILE A 85 7.73 13.50 -16.05
C ILE A 85 6.99 14.82 -16.22
N GLU A 86 5.97 15.05 -15.40
CA GLU A 86 5.14 16.25 -15.42
C GLU A 86 5.08 16.88 -14.03
N SER A 87 4.48 18.07 -13.93
CA SER A 87 4.17 18.67 -12.63
C SER A 87 2.79 19.31 -12.57
N SER A 88 2.19 19.28 -11.38
CA SER A 88 0.97 20.00 -11.05
C SER A 88 1.31 21.34 -10.42
N ASN A 89 0.48 22.35 -10.68
CA ASN A 89 0.60 23.70 -10.12
C ASN A 89 -0.73 24.15 -9.47
N LYS A 90 -1.40 23.27 -8.73
CA LYS A 90 -2.63 23.58 -7.98
C LYS A 90 -2.32 23.87 -6.52
N LEU A 91 -3.25 24.59 -5.87
CA LEU A 91 -3.14 24.98 -4.46
C LEU A 91 -1.84 25.76 -4.11
N GLY A 92 -1.21 26.40 -5.10
CA GLY A 92 0.08 27.08 -4.91
C GLY A 92 1.28 26.14 -4.76
N ARG A 93 1.15 24.87 -5.18
CA ARG A 93 2.14 23.81 -4.99
C ARG A 93 2.66 23.34 -6.34
N ASN A 94 3.98 23.25 -6.52
CA ASN A 94 4.61 22.64 -7.69
C ASN A 94 5.01 21.21 -7.35
N VAL A 95 4.23 20.25 -7.82
CA VAL A 95 4.35 18.83 -7.43
C VAL A 95 4.71 18.00 -8.64
N ARG A 96 5.86 17.33 -8.59
CA ARG A 96 6.30 16.41 -9.63
C ARG A 96 5.48 15.11 -9.57
N TYR A 97 5.21 14.53 -10.73
CA TYR A 97 4.67 13.18 -10.83
C TYR A 97 5.15 12.47 -12.10
N LEU A 98 5.13 11.14 -12.05
CA LEU A 98 5.38 10.26 -13.20
C LEU A 98 4.04 9.87 -13.82
N ARG A 99 3.86 10.16 -15.11
CA ARG A 99 2.74 9.67 -15.90
C ARG A 99 3.18 8.42 -16.66
N ILE A 100 2.68 7.26 -16.24
CA ILE A 100 3.08 5.94 -16.73
C ILE A 100 1.92 5.31 -17.50
N TYR A 101 2.16 4.89 -18.74
CA TYR A 101 1.12 4.35 -19.61
C TYR A 101 1.70 3.47 -20.71
N ARG A 102 0.83 2.66 -21.32
CA ARG A 102 1.16 1.87 -22.50
C ARG A 102 0.96 2.71 -23.76
N ASN A 103 1.98 2.77 -24.62
CA ASN A 103 2.02 3.51 -25.87
C ASN A 103 1.39 2.70 -27.01
N ASN A 104 0.08 2.48 -26.91
CA ASN A 104 -0.74 1.92 -27.97
C ASN A 104 -2.14 2.54 -27.95
N ASP A 105 -2.87 2.48 -29.06
CA ASP A 105 -4.19 3.11 -29.22
C ASP A 105 -5.31 2.46 -28.39
N ASP A 106 -5.00 1.40 -27.63
CA ASP A 106 -5.99 0.58 -26.91
C ASP A 106 -6.19 0.97 -25.44
N ILE A 107 -5.49 1.99 -24.91
CA ILE A 107 -5.68 2.41 -23.51
C ILE A 107 -6.90 3.30 -23.33
N SER A 108 -7.69 3.04 -22.28
CA SER A 108 -8.82 3.88 -21.92
C SER A 108 -8.35 5.26 -21.46
N THR A 109 -8.82 6.30 -22.15
CA THR A 109 -8.64 7.69 -21.72
C THR A 109 -9.56 8.07 -20.55
N GLN A 110 -10.49 7.20 -20.14
CA GLN A 110 -11.43 7.49 -19.06
C GLN A 110 -10.92 7.05 -17.68
N LYS A 111 -9.98 6.10 -17.63
CA LYS A 111 -9.51 5.47 -16.39
C LYS A 111 -8.12 5.99 -16.02
N ALA A 112 -7.98 6.44 -14.79
CA ALA A 112 -6.70 6.78 -14.22
C ALA A 112 -6.59 6.32 -12.77
N VAL A 113 -5.38 5.99 -12.35
CA VAL A 113 -5.04 5.75 -10.95
C VAL A 113 -3.94 6.71 -10.52
N VAL A 114 -4.14 7.42 -9.42
CA VAL A 114 -3.09 8.21 -8.76
C VAL A 114 -2.48 7.33 -7.68
N TYR A 115 -1.18 7.04 -7.81
CA TYR A 115 -0.43 6.20 -6.90
C TYR A 115 0.40 7.06 -5.95
N ILE A 116 0.38 6.74 -4.66
CA ILE A 116 1.10 7.43 -3.60
C ILE A 116 1.99 6.40 -2.89
N HIS A 117 3.30 6.59 -3.00
CA HIS A 117 4.28 5.63 -2.48
C HIS A 117 4.32 5.61 -0.94
N GLY A 118 4.70 4.46 -0.38
CA GLY A 118 5.04 4.33 1.04
C GLY A 118 6.43 4.87 1.37
N GLY A 119 6.93 4.53 2.55
CA GLY A 119 8.22 5.05 3.06
C GLY A 119 8.08 5.82 4.38
N ALA A 120 7.10 5.43 5.21
CA ALA A 120 6.95 5.95 6.57
C ALA A 120 6.86 7.49 6.63
N TYR A 121 6.26 8.11 5.61
CA TYR A 121 6.09 9.57 5.42
C TYR A 121 7.38 10.40 5.26
N TYR A 122 8.52 9.91 5.74
CA TYR A 122 9.81 10.60 5.70
C TYR A 122 10.76 10.10 4.60
N GLY A 123 10.42 9.01 3.92
CA GLY A 123 11.23 8.36 2.89
C GLY A 123 10.39 7.84 1.71
N GLY A 124 11.03 7.04 0.86
CA GLY A 124 10.48 6.61 -0.43
C GLY A 124 10.52 7.69 -1.52
N SER A 125 10.16 7.30 -2.74
CA SER A 125 10.06 8.16 -3.91
C SER A 125 9.16 7.55 -4.98
N ALA A 126 8.73 8.35 -5.96
CA ALA A 126 8.00 7.85 -7.12
C ALA A 126 8.83 6.82 -7.94
N GLU A 127 10.15 6.92 -7.92
CA GLU A 127 11.08 6.00 -8.59
C GLU A 127 11.13 4.62 -7.91
N ASP A 128 11.05 4.56 -6.59
CA ASP A 128 11.14 3.30 -5.81
C ASP A 128 10.00 2.33 -6.17
N THR A 129 8.85 2.88 -6.57
CA THR A 129 7.65 2.11 -6.96
C THR A 129 7.60 1.79 -8.46
N LEU A 130 8.51 2.36 -9.25
CA LEU A 130 8.50 2.26 -10.70
C LEU A 130 8.60 0.81 -11.23
N PRO A 131 9.40 -0.11 -10.65
CA PRO A 131 9.48 -1.48 -11.13
C PRO A 131 8.13 -2.19 -11.20
N PHE A 132 7.30 -2.07 -10.15
CA PHE A 132 5.99 -2.72 -10.13
C PHE A 132 4.94 -1.89 -10.88
N LEU A 133 5.02 -0.55 -10.87
CA LEU A 133 4.10 0.29 -11.64
C LEU A 133 4.25 0.10 -13.15
N LYS A 134 5.47 -0.19 -13.63
CA LYS A 134 5.67 -0.60 -15.03
C LYS A 134 4.98 -1.93 -15.34
N LEU A 135 5.08 -2.92 -14.45
CA LEU A 135 4.37 -4.20 -14.59
C LEU A 135 2.86 -3.98 -14.59
N LEU A 136 2.35 -3.16 -13.67
CA LEU A 136 0.94 -2.76 -13.63
C LEU A 136 0.50 -2.11 -14.94
N ALA A 137 1.30 -1.21 -15.53
CA ALA A 137 0.98 -0.54 -16.79
C ALA A 137 0.83 -1.52 -17.97
N THR A 138 1.43 -2.71 -17.92
CA THR A 138 1.22 -3.75 -18.94
C THR A 138 -0.16 -4.41 -18.85
N LYS A 139 -0.77 -4.40 -17.66
CA LYS A 139 -2.02 -5.11 -17.33
C LYS A 139 -3.22 -4.17 -17.22
N PHE A 140 -3.01 -2.95 -16.74
CA PHE A 140 -4.04 -1.95 -16.55
C PHE A 140 -4.44 -1.27 -17.88
N ASN A 141 -5.76 -1.14 -18.11
CA ASN A 141 -6.32 -0.40 -19.22
C ASN A 141 -6.63 1.06 -18.83
N GLY A 142 -5.57 1.85 -18.57
CA GLY A 142 -5.66 3.26 -18.21
C GLY A 142 -4.29 3.89 -17.97
N ILE A 143 -4.28 5.04 -17.27
CA ILE A 143 -3.06 5.82 -17.00
C ILE A 143 -2.73 5.83 -15.51
N ILE A 144 -1.47 5.62 -15.16
CA ILE A 144 -0.97 5.70 -13.78
C ILE A 144 -0.28 7.05 -13.59
N TYR A 145 -0.58 7.72 -12.48
CA TYR A 145 0.05 8.97 -12.03
C TYR A 145 0.73 8.73 -10.69
N SER A 146 2.04 8.48 -10.67
CA SER A 146 2.82 8.27 -9.43
C SER A 146 3.31 9.60 -8.88
N VAL A 147 2.84 10.01 -7.71
CA VAL A 147 3.11 11.33 -7.12
C VAL A 147 4.43 11.32 -6.36
N ASP A 148 5.27 12.32 -6.61
CA ASP A 148 6.52 12.57 -5.88
C ASP A 148 6.28 13.67 -4.83
N TYR A 149 5.60 13.29 -3.74
CA TYR A 149 5.08 14.22 -2.73
C TYR A 149 6.17 14.68 -1.74
N GLY A 150 5.96 15.82 -1.08
CA GLY A 150 6.89 16.34 -0.08
C GLY A 150 7.00 15.44 1.16
N LEU A 151 8.23 15.07 1.53
CA LEU A 151 8.52 14.20 2.66
C LEU A 151 8.69 14.95 3.98
N ALA A 152 8.30 14.29 5.07
CA ALA A 152 8.59 14.73 6.42
C ALA A 152 10.08 14.51 6.79
N PRO A 153 10.62 15.29 7.75
CA PRO A 153 10.01 16.40 8.47
C PRO A 153 10.06 17.75 7.73
N GLU A 154 10.69 17.85 6.56
CA GLU A 154 10.83 19.11 5.81
C GLU A 154 9.48 19.60 5.27
N LYS A 155 8.59 18.66 4.96
CA LYS A 155 7.19 18.87 4.54
C LYS A 155 6.27 18.01 5.42
N PRO A 156 6.05 18.38 6.69
CA PRO A 156 5.24 17.58 7.61
C PRO A 156 3.76 17.62 7.23
N TYR A 157 2.95 16.78 7.88
CA TYR A 157 1.50 16.80 7.77
C TYR A 157 0.94 18.24 7.90
N PRO A 158 0.02 18.66 7.01
CA PRO A 158 -0.61 17.91 5.90
C PRO A 158 0.07 18.06 4.53
N ALA A 159 1.30 18.59 4.44
CA ALA A 159 1.91 19.02 3.17
C ALA A 159 1.95 17.94 2.09
N GLY A 160 2.39 16.72 2.40
CA GLY A 160 2.41 15.62 1.42
C GLY A 160 1.01 15.25 0.90
N ILE A 161 -0.02 15.28 1.74
CA ILE A 161 -1.40 15.00 1.33
C ILE A 161 -1.91 16.11 0.39
N GLU A 162 -1.59 17.37 0.70
CA GLU A 162 -1.92 18.52 -0.16
C GLU A 162 -1.19 18.45 -1.51
N ASP A 163 0.04 17.92 -1.55
CA ASP A 163 0.76 17.67 -2.80
C ASP A 163 0.01 16.64 -3.67
N CYS A 164 -0.41 15.53 -3.07
CA CYS A 164 -1.19 14.51 -3.76
C CYS A 164 -2.55 15.06 -4.25
N LEU A 165 -3.24 15.87 -3.44
CA LEU A 165 -4.49 16.53 -3.83
C LEU A 165 -4.28 17.46 -5.04
N SER A 166 -3.16 18.19 -5.08
CA SER A 166 -2.79 19.05 -6.21
C SER A 166 -2.79 18.26 -7.52
N VAL A 167 -2.16 17.08 -7.53
CA VAL A 167 -2.13 16.19 -8.69
C VAL A 167 -3.52 15.65 -9.03
N VAL A 168 -4.31 15.22 -8.04
CA VAL A 168 -5.68 14.74 -8.27
C VAL A 168 -6.56 15.81 -8.94
N MET A 169 -6.42 17.08 -8.57
CA MET A 169 -7.17 18.20 -9.18
C MET A 169 -6.84 18.42 -10.66
N ASP A 170 -5.66 17.99 -11.13
CA ASP A 170 -5.31 18.01 -12.56
C ASP A 170 -5.78 16.73 -13.28
N VAL A 171 -5.65 15.57 -12.63
CA VAL A 171 -6.05 14.27 -13.19
C VAL A 171 -7.57 14.20 -13.39
N VAL A 172 -8.38 14.72 -12.46
CA VAL A 172 -9.85 14.66 -12.56
C VAL A 172 -10.43 15.45 -13.74
N LYS A 173 -9.66 16.37 -14.31
CA LYS A 173 -10.08 17.12 -15.52
C LYS A 173 -9.90 16.31 -16.81
N LYS A 174 -9.07 15.28 -16.76
CA LYS A 174 -8.66 14.48 -17.93
C LYS A 174 -9.39 13.14 -18.00
N HIS A 175 -9.94 12.66 -16.87
CA HIS A 175 -10.49 11.31 -16.75
C HIS A 175 -11.75 11.31 -15.87
N SER A 176 -12.72 10.44 -16.20
CA SER A 176 -14.00 10.35 -15.48
C SER A 176 -14.00 9.27 -14.38
N GLN A 177 -13.07 8.32 -14.42
CA GLN A 177 -12.93 7.24 -13.45
C GLN A 177 -11.56 7.31 -12.77
N ILE A 178 -11.48 8.13 -11.70
CA ILE A 178 -10.26 8.32 -10.91
C ILE A 178 -10.23 7.32 -9.76
N SER A 179 -9.17 6.54 -9.68
CA SER A 179 -8.88 5.69 -8.54
C SER A 179 -7.69 6.25 -7.76
N LEU A 180 -7.65 6.02 -6.46
CA LEU A 180 -6.46 6.28 -5.64
C LEU A 180 -5.84 4.96 -5.20
N ALA A 181 -4.52 4.91 -5.18
CA ALA A 181 -3.79 3.76 -4.71
C ALA A 181 -2.53 4.17 -3.96
N GLY A 182 -2.01 3.26 -3.16
CA GLY A 182 -0.75 3.45 -2.48
C GLY A 182 -0.35 2.23 -1.68
N ASP A 183 0.83 2.31 -1.08
CA ASP A 183 1.36 1.29 -0.17
C ASP A 183 1.71 1.90 1.19
N SER A 184 1.51 1.15 2.28
CA SER A 184 1.90 1.55 3.63
C SER A 184 1.38 2.96 4.00
N ALA A 185 2.26 3.86 4.42
CA ALA A 185 1.98 5.28 4.65
C ALA A 185 1.31 6.00 3.47
N GLY A 186 1.69 5.68 2.23
CA GLY A 186 1.11 6.25 1.02
C GLY A 186 -0.34 5.80 0.79
N ALA A 187 -0.67 4.57 1.16
CA ALA A 187 -2.03 4.06 1.12
C ALA A 187 -2.94 4.80 2.14
N ALA A 188 -2.42 5.11 3.32
CA ALA A 188 -3.12 5.95 4.29
C ALA A 188 -3.35 7.37 3.75
N MET A 189 -2.32 7.97 3.14
CA MET A 189 -2.44 9.27 2.46
C MET A 189 -3.48 9.23 1.32
N ALA A 190 -3.56 8.15 0.54
CA ALA A 190 -4.58 7.99 -0.50
C ALA A 190 -6.01 8.06 0.06
N LEU A 191 -6.25 7.45 1.21
CA LEU A 191 -7.54 7.56 1.91
C LEU A 191 -7.79 8.98 2.44
N GLY A 192 -6.76 9.65 2.96
CA GLY A 192 -6.83 11.06 3.38
C GLY A 192 -7.17 12.00 2.22
N VAL A 193 -6.52 11.85 1.07
CA VAL A 193 -6.82 12.61 -0.16
C VAL A 193 -8.25 12.36 -0.64
N SER A 194 -8.73 11.11 -0.56
CA SER A 194 -10.11 10.78 -0.90
C SER A 194 -11.12 11.56 -0.06
N GLN A 195 -10.88 11.66 1.25
CA GLN A 195 -11.72 12.45 2.15
C GLN A 195 -11.68 13.94 1.80
N MET A 196 -10.50 14.49 1.51
CA MET A 196 -10.39 15.87 1.08
C MET A 196 -11.14 16.12 -0.24
N CYS A 197 -11.05 15.20 -1.21
CA CYS A 197 -11.77 15.31 -2.48
C CYS A 197 -13.29 15.38 -2.27
N HIS A 198 -13.82 14.48 -1.43
CA HIS A 198 -15.24 14.45 -1.08
C HIS A 198 -15.67 15.73 -0.34
N ASN A 199 -14.99 16.05 0.76
CA ASN A 199 -15.33 17.17 1.64
C ASN A 199 -15.23 18.54 0.94
N MET A 200 -14.31 18.68 -0.01
CA MET A 200 -14.12 19.91 -0.78
C MET A 200 -14.96 19.95 -2.07
N GLY A 201 -15.71 18.89 -2.38
CA GLY A 201 -16.52 18.80 -3.61
C GLY A 201 -15.69 18.79 -4.89
N ILE A 202 -14.45 18.28 -4.85
CA ILE A 202 -13.55 18.21 -6.00
C ILE A 202 -13.96 17.05 -6.92
N CYS A 203 -14.06 15.85 -6.35
CA CYS A 203 -14.50 14.65 -7.06
C CYS A 203 -14.85 13.52 -6.09
N GLU A 204 -15.54 12.52 -6.60
CA GLU A 204 -15.75 11.23 -5.93
C GLU A 204 -14.73 10.23 -6.46
N ILE A 205 -13.91 9.66 -5.57
CA ILE A 205 -12.96 8.62 -5.95
C ILE A 205 -13.72 7.33 -6.28
N TYR A 206 -13.40 6.74 -7.44
CA TYR A 206 -14.12 5.61 -8.01
C TYR A 206 -13.77 4.28 -7.33
N LYS A 207 -12.48 4.05 -7.08
CA LYS A 207 -11.91 2.83 -6.48
C LYS A 207 -10.67 3.19 -5.65
N HIS A 208 -10.40 2.40 -4.60
CA HIS A 208 -9.21 2.49 -3.77
C HIS A 208 -8.45 1.16 -3.81
N VAL A 209 -7.15 1.18 -4.09
CA VAL A 209 -6.29 -0.01 -4.04
C VAL A 209 -5.14 0.22 -3.07
N LEU A 210 -5.15 -0.53 -1.98
CA LEU A 210 -4.31 -0.27 -0.82
C LEU A 210 -3.44 -1.49 -0.53
N TYR A 211 -2.13 -1.32 -0.64
CA TYR A 211 -1.18 -2.31 -0.16
C TYR A 211 -0.87 -2.04 1.30
N TYR A 212 -1.21 -2.98 2.19
CA TYR A 212 -0.85 -2.97 3.62
C TYR A 212 -0.89 -1.58 4.29
N PRO A 213 -2.05 -0.89 4.27
CA PRO A 213 -2.14 0.52 4.69
C PRO A 213 -1.92 0.75 6.19
N THR A 214 -1.32 1.89 6.55
CA THR A 214 -1.20 2.33 7.95
C THR A 214 -2.38 3.22 8.35
N VAL A 215 -3.53 2.62 8.65
CA VAL A 215 -4.81 3.31 8.86
C VAL A 215 -5.01 3.95 10.25
N VAL A 216 -4.11 3.69 11.20
CA VAL A 216 -4.11 4.29 12.55
C VAL A 216 -2.71 4.80 12.92
N HIS A 217 -2.60 6.08 13.24
CA HIS A 217 -1.43 6.64 13.93
C HIS A 217 -1.58 6.53 15.45
N GLY A 218 -0.52 6.13 16.14
CA GLY A 218 -0.48 6.15 17.61
C GLY A 218 -1.47 5.20 18.28
N SER A 219 -1.74 4.07 17.62
CA SER A 219 -2.54 2.97 18.18
C SER A 219 -2.00 2.44 19.52
N ASP A 220 -2.87 1.81 20.31
CA ASP A 220 -2.48 1.11 21.52
C ASP A 220 -1.61 -0.11 21.19
N TYR A 221 -0.29 0.01 21.44
CA TYR A 221 0.71 -1.01 21.12
C TYR A 221 0.58 -2.30 21.96
N GLU A 222 -0.17 -2.27 23.06
CA GLU A 222 -0.51 -3.44 23.87
C GLU A 222 -1.92 -3.96 23.56
N GLY A 223 -2.62 -3.28 22.64
CA GLY A 223 -3.98 -3.60 22.23
C GLY A 223 -4.07 -4.67 21.15
N ALA A 224 -5.31 -5.00 20.78
CA ALA A 224 -5.60 -6.09 19.85
C ALA A 224 -5.03 -5.89 18.44
N LEU A 225 -4.83 -4.65 17.99
CA LEU A 225 -4.31 -4.35 16.65
C LEU A 225 -2.82 -4.68 16.47
N TRP A 226 -2.09 -4.92 17.57
CA TRP A 226 -0.67 -5.27 17.58
C TRP A 226 -0.38 -6.64 18.18
N ASN A 227 -1.42 -7.45 18.41
CA ASN A 227 -1.29 -8.72 19.08
C ASN A 227 -0.85 -9.82 18.09
N ASP A 228 0.46 -10.01 17.97
CA ASP A 228 1.09 -11.05 17.14
C ASP A 228 0.72 -12.49 17.57
N HIS A 229 0.26 -12.71 18.81
CA HIS A 229 -0.22 -14.03 19.23
C HIS A 229 -1.50 -14.48 18.50
N LEU A 230 -2.21 -13.56 17.84
CA LEU A 230 -3.36 -13.88 17.00
C LEU A 230 -2.96 -14.39 15.61
N ILE A 231 -1.68 -14.32 15.27
CA ILE A 231 -1.17 -14.68 13.94
C ILE A 231 -0.64 -16.12 13.97
N PRO A 232 -1.29 -17.06 13.26
CA PRO A 232 -0.79 -18.43 13.17
C PRO A 232 0.55 -18.44 12.41
N ILE A 233 1.58 -19.04 13.01
CA ILE A 233 2.90 -19.20 12.39
C ILE A 233 3.56 -20.49 12.88
N ASN A 234 4.43 -21.07 12.05
CA ASN A 234 5.34 -22.14 12.42
C ASN A 234 6.07 -21.77 13.74
N PRO A 235 6.06 -22.64 14.77
CA PRO A 235 6.70 -22.38 16.05
C PRO A 235 8.18 -21.94 15.94
N GLU A 236 8.93 -22.46 14.97
CA GLU A 236 10.35 -22.13 14.77
C GLU A 236 10.56 -20.67 14.30
N GLN A 237 9.56 -20.08 13.67
CA GLN A 237 9.61 -18.71 13.14
C GLN A 237 8.91 -17.70 14.05
N LYS A 238 8.27 -18.17 15.13
CA LYS A 238 7.45 -17.34 16.02
C LYS A 238 8.24 -16.21 16.67
N GLN A 239 9.48 -16.46 17.10
CA GLN A 239 10.31 -15.41 17.70
C GLN A 239 10.63 -14.30 16.70
N VAL A 240 10.94 -14.65 15.45
CA VAL A 240 11.22 -13.67 14.39
C VAL A 240 9.99 -12.83 14.05
N LEU A 241 8.80 -13.43 14.03
CA LEU A 241 7.54 -12.68 13.92
C LEU A 241 7.38 -11.67 15.05
N HIS A 242 7.60 -12.10 16.29
CA HIS A 242 7.53 -11.23 17.46
C HIS A 242 8.51 -10.06 17.38
N ASN A 243 9.77 -10.36 17.06
CA ASN A 243 10.80 -9.34 16.88
C ASN A 243 10.40 -8.34 15.77
N ASN A 244 9.81 -8.82 14.67
CA ASN A 244 9.35 -7.95 13.59
C ASN A 244 8.21 -7.03 14.06
N TYR A 245 7.23 -7.53 14.81
CA TYR A 245 6.18 -6.71 15.41
C TYR A 245 6.76 -5.64 16.35
N THR A 246 7.71 -6.02 17.21
CA THR A 246 8.39 -5.09 18.13
C THR A 246 9.15 -3.99 17.37
N GLN A 247 9.80 -4.32 16.26
CA GLN A 247 10.44 -3.33 15.39
C GLN A 247 9.41 -2.37 14.78
N PHE A 248 8.27 -2.89 14.28
CA PHE A 248 7.25 -2.06 13.65
C PHE A 248 6.47 -1.16 14.64
N LYS A 249 6.34 -1.57 15.90
CA LYS A 249 5.83 -0.68 16.98
C LYS A 249 6.74 0.54 17.16
N GLN A 250 8.06 0.35 17.14
CA GLN A 250 9.02 1.46 17.17
C GLN A 250 8.92 2.31 15.90
N LEU A 251 8.76 1.68 14.74
CA LEU A 251 8.60 2.38 13.47
C LEU A 251 7.35 3.28 13.48
N ASP A 252 6.20 2.80 13.97
CA ASP A 252 4.96 3.59 14.04
C ASP A 252 5.14 4.88 14.87
N GLN A 253 5.83 4.77 16.01
CA GLN A 253 6.17 5.92 16.86
C GLN A 253 7.08 6.92 16.13
N ILE A 254 8.15 6.41 15.50
CA ILE A 254 9.16 7.24 14.81
C ILE A 254 8.53 7.93 13.59
N MET A 255 7.82 7.18 12.75
CA MET A 255 7.20 7.72 11.54
C MET A 255 6.13 8.76 11.86
N THR A 256 5.30 8.51 12.89
CA THR A 256 4.30 9.49 13.34
C THR A 256 4.97 10.76 13.86
N LYS A 257 6.03 10.62 14.66
CA LYS A 257 6.78 11.78 15.18
C LYS A 257 7.38 12.63 14.08
N TYR A 258 8.01 12.02 13.07
CA TYR A 258 8.53 12.75 11.91
C TYR A 258 7.41 13.39 11.09
N TYR A 259 6.34 12.62 10.82
CA TYR A 259 5.24 13.10 10.00
C TYR A 259 4.57 14.35 10.56
N LEU A 260 4.41 14.41 11.88
CA LEU A 260 3.85 15.58 12.56
C LEU A 260 4.90 16.66 12.87
N ALA A 261 6.19 16.38 12.66
CA ALA A 261 7.31 17.23 13.03
C ALA A 261 7.22 17.78 14.48
N GLY A 262 6.77 16.93 15.41
CA GLY A 262 6.59 17.30 16.82
C GLY A 262 5.41 18.23 17.12
N GLN A 263 4.54 18.50 16.14
CA GLN A 263 3.30 19.25 16.37
C GLN A 263 2.24 18.36 17.03
N ASN A 264 1.39 18.97 17.87
CA ASN A 264 0.33 18.28 18.57
C ASN A 264 -0.97 18.30 17.74
N PHE A 265 -1.12 17.32 16.87
CA PHE A 265 -2.36 17.05 16.16
C PHE A 265 -3.17 15.97 16.88
N ASP A 266 -4.48 16.01 16.70
CA ASP A 266 -5.35 14.91 17.08
C ASP A 266 -5.04 13.70 16.18
N LEU A 267 -4.52 12.62 16.78
CA LEU A 267 -4.17 11.39 16.05
C LEU A 267 -5.41 10.65 15.54
N GLU A 268 -6.59 10.93 16.11
CA GLU A 268 -7.86 10.36 15.65
C GLU A 268 -8.49 11.18 14.52
N ALA A 269 -7.87 12.29 14.10
CA ALA A 269 -8.35 13.07 12.97
C ALA A 269 -8.49 12.16 11.71
N PRO A 270 -9.67 12.09 11.08
CA PRO A 270 -9.94 11.16 9.97
C PRO A 270 -8.97 11.22 8.78
N ILE A 271 -8.45 12.40 8.45
CA ILE A 271 -7.48 12.58 7.35
C ILE A 271 -6.11 11.98 7.72
N LEU A 272 -5.74 12.04 9.00
CA LEU A 272 -4.49 11.49 9.51
C LEU A 272 -4.61 9.97 9.73
N SER A 273 -5.66 9.53 10.42
CA SER A 273 -5.95 8.12 10.70
C SER A 273 -7.26 7.69 10.03
N PRO A 274 -7.21 7.20 8.77
CA PRO A 274 -8.40 6.81 8.00
C PRO A 274 -9.32 5.79 8.68
N MET A 275 -8.84 5.03 9.66
CA MET A 275 -9.68 4.17 10.50
C MET A 275 -10.86 4.93 11.12
N TYR A 276 -10.72 6.21 11.44
CA TYR A 276 -11.76 7.02 12.08
C TYR A 276 -12.65 7.79 11.10
N ALA A 277 -12.40 7.68 9.79
CA ALA A 277 -13.19 8.35 8.76
C ALA A 277 -14.61 7.77 8.61
N ASP A 278 -15.48 8.54 7.93
CA ASP A 278 -16.75 8.03 7.44
C ASP A 278 -16.47 6.99 6.34
N PRO A 279 -16.77 5.69 6.57
CA PRO A 279 -16.48 4.62 5.62
C PRO A 279 -17.24 4.79 4.30
N LEU A 280 -18.34 5.56 4.25
CA LEU A 280 -19.11 5.81 3.02
C LEU A 280 -18.32 6.60 1.97
N THR A 281 -17.23 7.27 2.38
CA THR A 281 -16.26 7.90 1.49
C THR A 281 -15.54 6.86 0.61
N PHE A 282 -15.44 5.59 1.06
CA PHE A 282 -14.64 4.54 0.44
C PHE A 282 -15.52 3.50 -0.24
N LYS A 283 -16.15 3.87 -1.36
CA LYS A 283 -17.21 3.07 -2.01
C LYS A 283 -16.76 1.69 -2.49
N LYS A 284 -15.53 1.57 -3.00
CA LYS A 284 -14.96 0.34 -3.54
C LYS A 284 -13.49 0.24 -3.14
N VAL A 285 -13.17 -0.66 -2.24
CA VAL A 285 -11.82 -0.81 -1.68
C VAL A 285 -11.28 -2.21 -1.97
N LEU A 286 -10.05 -2.28 -2.45
CA LEU A 286 -9.22 -3.48 -2.43
C LEU A 286 -8.07 -3.24 -1.45
N VAL A 287 -7.95 -4.09 -0.43
CA VAL A 287 -6.79 -4.13 0.48
C VAL A 287 -6.02 -5.44 0.23
N MET A 288 -4.70 -5.33 0.08
CA MET A 288 -3.79 -6.46 -0.11
C MET A 288 -2.67 -6.42 0.91
N THR A 289 -2.54 -7.48 1.70
CA THR A 289 -1.67 -7.50 2.89
C THR A 289 -0.93 -8.83 3.01
N GLY A 290 0.30 -8.79 3.54
CA GLY A 290 1.04 -10.01 3.88
C GLY A 290 0.47 -10.70 5.11
N GLU A 291 0.53 -12.03 5.16
CA GLU A 291 0.08 -12.81 6.30
C GLU A 291 0.72 -12.39 7.63
N PHE A 292 2.00 -11.99 7.57
CA PHE A 292 2.84 -11.63 8.71
C PHE A 292 3.14 -10.13 8.79
N ASP A 293 2.34 -9.32 8.10
CA ASP A 293 2.44 -7.87 8.20
C ASP A 293 2.02 -7.38 9.60
N PRO A 294 2.83 -6.57 10.30
CA PRO A 294 2.46 -5.99 11.59
C PRO A 294 1.23 -5.08 11.56
N PHE A 295 0.88 -4.51 10.41
CA PHE A 295 -0.33 -3.71 10.24
C PHE A 295 -1.54 -4.54 9.78
N ARG A 296 -1.41 -5.85 9.65
CA ARG A 296 -2.50 -6.71 9.14
C ARG A 296 -3.80 -6.60 9.94
N LEU A 297 -3.73 -6.53 11.27
CA LEU A 297 -4.93 -6.53 12.10
C LEU A 297 -5.71 -5.22 11.99
N GLN A 298 -5.04 -4.09 11.74
CA GLN A 298 -5.72 -2.84 11.43
C GLN A 298 -6.32 -2.83 10.02
N ASP A 299 -5.67 -3.49 9.05
CA ASP A 299 -6.23 -3.69 7.71
C ASP A 299 -7.53 -4.50 7.74
N GLU A 300 -7.51 -5.64 8.44
CA GLU A 300 -8.69 -6.50 8.63
C GLU A 300 -9.84 -5.72 9.29
N ALA A 301 -9.55 -4.93 10.34
CA ALA A 301 -10.53 -4.07 11.00
C ALA A 301 -11.08 -2.97 10.07
N PHE A 302 -10.24 -2.37 9.25
CA PHE A 302 -10.64 -1.32 8.31
C PHE A 302 -11.57 -1.84 7.22
N VAL A 303 -11.24 -2.99 6.60
CA VAL A 303 -12.08 -3.65 5.60
C VAL A 303 -13.43 -4.02 6.20
N GLN A 304 -13.46 -4.56 7.42
CA GLN A 304 -14.71 -4.86 8.11
C GLN A 304 -15.55 -3.60 8.29
N LYS A 305 -14.96 -2.49 8.75
CA LYS A 305 -15.65 -1.21 8.92
C LYS A 305 -16.27 -0.71 7.60
N VAL A 306 -15.52 -0.76 6.49
CA VAL A 306 -16.00 -0.38 5.15
C VAL A 306 -17.17 -1.28 4.72
N GLY A 307 -17.03 -2.58 4.89
CA GLY A 307 -18.06 -3.56 4.57
C GLY A 307 -19.35 -3.43 5.38
N MET A 308 -19.22 -3.18 6.70
CA MET A 308 -20.36 -2.97 7.60
C MET A 308 -21.16 -1.72 7.24
N ALA A 309 -20.53 -0.71 6.65
CA ALA A 309 -21.20 0.48 6.12
C ALA A 309 -21.95 0.23 4.80
N GLY A 310 -21.80 -0.95 4.21
CA GLY A 310 -22.43 -1.33 2.94
C GLY A 310 -21.60 -0.99 1.71
N CYS A 311 -20.36 -0.54 1.85
CA CYS A 311 -19.43 -0.35 0.74
C CYS A 311 -18.85 -1.69 0.25
N LEU A 312 -18.34 -1.73 -0.99
CA LEU A 312 -17.71 -2.92 -1.53
C LEU A 312 -16.26 -2.99 -1.04
N ALA A 313 -15.92 -4.04 -0.30
CA ALA A 313 -14.56 -4.27 0.18
C ALA A 313 -14.06 -5.65 -0.26
N LYS A 314 -12.90 -5.70 -0.92
CA LYS A 314 -12.16 -6.92 -1.23
C LYS A 314 -10.89 -6.92 -0.40
N TYR A 315 -10.61 -8.01 0.30
CA TYR A 315 -9.40 -8.20 1.08
C TYR A 315 -8.65 -9.43 0.62
N ILE A 316 -7.38 -9.28 0.27
CA ILE A 316 -6.52 -10.39 -0.13
C ILE A 316 -5.35 -10.47 0.83
N ARG A 317 -5.21 -11.63 1.49
CA ARG A 317 -4.08 -11.93 2.35
C ARG A 317 -3.13 -12.90 1.64
N TYR A 318 -1.87 -12.52 1.50
CA TYR A 318 -0.84 -13.33 0.87
C TYR A 318 -0.01 -14.08 1.91
N GLY A 319 -0.09 -15.42 1.88
CA GLY A 319 0.64 -16.31 2.76
C GLY A 319 2.14 -16.11 2.68
N GLY A 320 2.84 -16.17 3.82
CA GLY A 320 4.30 -16.07 3.87
C GLY A 320 4.90 -14.69 3.67
N LEU A 321 4.11 -13.68 3.28
CA LEU A 321 4.62 -12.33 3.05
C LEU A 321 4.56 -11.47 4.33
N ALA A 322 5.52 -10.56 4.44
CA ALA A 322 5.57 -9.52 5.47
C ALA A 322 5.24 -8.14 4.87
N HIS A 323 5.45 -7.07 5.66
CA HIS A 323 5.26 -5.70 5.20
C HIS A 323 6.17 -5.33 4.02
N ALA A 324 5.71 -4.37 3.20
CA ALA A 324 6.45 -3.86 2.04
C ALA A 324 6.77 -4.93 0.97
N PHE A 325 5.89 -5.93 0.79
CA PHE A 325 6.19 -7.04 -0.12
C PHE A 325 6.32 -6.65 -1.61
N LEU A 326 5.86 -5.47 -2.02
CA LEU A 326 6.06 -4.97 -3.38
C LEU A 326 7.55 -4.88 -3.77
N ASN A 327 8.45 -4.78 -2.78
CA ASN A 327 9.90 -4.82 -2.99
C ASN A 327 10.40 -6.16 -3.56
N TYR A 328 9.57 -7.20 -3.61
CA TYR A 328 9.92 -8.49 -4.22
C TYR A 328 9.33 -8.67 -5.63
N THR A 329 8.97 -7.56 -6.30
CA THR A 329 8.51 -7.57 -7.69
C THR A 329 9.50 -8.31 -8.60
N GLY A 330 9.00 -9.27 -9.38
CA GLY A 330 9.82 -10.11 -10.27
C GLY A 330 10.63 -11.19 -9.56
N ARG A 331 10.46 -11.38 -8.24
CA ARG A 331 11.15 -12.39 -7.44
C ARG A 331 10.20 -13.37 -6.76
N ILE A 332 9.05 -12.90 -6.26
CA ILE A 332 8.05 -13.73 -5.58
C ILE A 332 6.74 -13.75 -6.39
N PRO A 333 6.20 -14.93 -6.76
CA PRO A 333 4.96 -15.06 -7.55
C PRO A 333 3.75 -14.33 -6.95
N ALA A 334 3.60 -14.36 -5.62
CA ALA A 334 2.52 -13.69 -4.91
C ALA A 334 2.51 -12.17 -5.13
N VAL A 335 3.67 -11.56 -5.38
CA VAL A 335 3.75 -10.13 -5.69
C VAL A 335 3.24 -9.86 -7.09
N GLU A 336 3.58 -10.70 -8.07
CA GLU A 336 3.05 -10.57 -9.43
C GLU A 336 1.52 -10.81 -9.49
N ASP A 337 1.03 -11.80 -8.75
CA ASP A 337 -0.41 -12.03 -8.56
C ASP A 337 -1.11 -10.81 -7.95
N SER A 338 -0.52 -10.17 -6.93
CA SER A 338 -1.08 -8.94 -6.35
C SER A 338 -1.18 -7.78 -7.34
N ILE A 339 -0.22 -7.66 -8.25
CA ILE A 339 -0.24 -6.64 -9.30
C ILE A 339 -1.29 -6.97 -10.37
N GLN A 340 -1.56 -8.25 -10.62
CA GLN A 340 -2.67 -8.70 -11.45
C GLN A 340 -4.02 -8.35 -10.81
N GLU A 341 -4.20 -8.67 -9.52
CA GLU A 341 -5.39 -8.32 -8.75
C GLU A 341 -5.65 -6.80 -8.71
N PHE A 342 -4.57 -5.99 -8.64
CA PHE A 342 -4.66 -4.54 -8.79
C PHE A 342 -5.24 -4.17 -10.17
N ALA A 343 -4.64 -4.67 -11.26
CA ALA A 343 -5.11 -4.37 -12.60
C ALA A 343 -6.57 -4.80 -12.82
N ASP A 344 -6.93 -5.99 -12.37
CA ASP A 344 -8.27 -6.55 -12.53
C ASP A 344 -9.30 -5.77 -11.71
N PHE A 345 -8.94 -5.33 -10.51
CA PHE A 345 -9.81 -4.48 -9.72
C PHE A 345 -10.01 -3.11 -10.35
N LEU A 346 -9.04 -2.55 -11.09
CA LEU A 346 -9.18 -1.26 -11.77
C LEU A 346 -9.94 -1.33 -13.10
N ASN A 347 -9.72 -2.40 -13.87
CA ASN A 347 -10.40 -2.68 -15.13
C ASN A 347 -11.92 -2.80 -14.94
#